data_AF-G8M172-F1
#
_entry.id   AF-G8M172-F1
#
_cell.length_a   1.000
_cell.length_b   1.000
_cell.length_c   1.000
_cell.angle_alpha   90.00
_cell.angle_beta   90.00
_cell.angle_gamma   90.00
#
_symmetry.space_group_name_H-M   'P 1'
#
loop_
_entity.id
_entity.type
_entity.pdbx_description
1 polymer ?
#
loop_
_entity_poly.entity_id
_entity_poly.type
_entity_poly.pdbx_seq_one_letter_code
_entity_poly.pdbx_strand_id
1 'polypeptide(L)'
;MKRLLRSEKGLTFIEVLIALSIMGLLSVPIMMMFMNAQMYARKVDKQTEINAVTRTVKELVSEGLNKDAPLSSLTGEIIDIDGEDAEDGEDSEADEGEEVSDGFKSIIRYAIKSNTTVTTPYLKIEDSIEDSGNKISDKYTYTVTYDPAKYYDSNYKGVYNVLIKIYEKESKNKVNELKVSVYIDNLYAEKKTDSEDSESD
;
A
#
# COMPACT_ATOMS: atom_id res chain seq x y z
N MET A 1 65.94 25.00 17.11
CA MET A 1 64.93 24.13 17.76
C MET A 1 64.11 24.81 18.86
N LYS A 2 64.65 25.73 19.69
CA LYS A 2 63.93 26.34 20.84
C LYS A 2 62.74 27.27 20.51
N ARG A 3 62.45 27.55 19.23
CA ARG A 3 61.44 28.52 18.78
C ARG A 3 60.29 27.91 17.96
N LEU A 4 60.28 26.59 17.75
CA LEU A 4 59.09 25.83 17.29
C LEU A 4 58.01 25.72 18.38
N LEU A 5 58.27 26.34 19.53
CA LEU A 5 57.75 26.01 20.86
C LEU A 5 57.01 27.17 21.54
N ARG A 6 56.78 28.31 20.89
CA ARG A 6 56.04 29.39 21.55
C ARG A 6 55.26 30.26 20.59
N SER A 7 53.95 30.13 20.69
CA SER A 7 52.98 31.12 20.24
C SER A 7 52.27 31.62 21.49
N GLU A 8 52.23 32.93 21.72
CA GLU A 8 51.57 33.51 22.89
C GLU A 8 50.08 33.76 22.68
N LYS A 9 49.55 33.50 21.47
CA LYS A 9 48.13 33.68 21.13
C LYS A 9 47.58 32.66 20.11
N GLY A 10 48.22 31.50 19.90
CA GLY A 10 47.82 30.50 18.90
C GLY A 10 48.48 29.13 19.07
N LEU A 11 48.11 28.13 18.25
CA LEU A 11 48.63 26.76 18.31
C LEU A 11 50.10 26.66 17.85
N THR A 12 50.90 25.86 18.57
CA THR A 12 52.26 25.51 18.14
C THR A 12 52.24 24.49 17.00
N PHE A 13 53.29 24.46 16.18
CA PHE A 13 53.35 23.58 15.01
C PHE A 13 53.22 22.09 15.38
N ILE A 14 53.76 21.69 16.53
CA ILE A 14 53.68 20.32 17.04
C ILE A 14 52.23 19.97 17.44
N GLU A 15 51.51 20.89 18.09
CA GLU A 15 50.11 20.69 18.44
C GLU A 15 49.21 20.57 17.21
N VAL A 16 49.48 21.34 16.16
CA VAL A 16 48.76 21.21 14.88
C VAL A 16 48.99 19.83 14.26
N LEU A 17 50.23 19.34 14.27
CA LEU A 17 50.59 18.04 13.70
C LEU A 17 49.93 16.88 14.48
N ILE A 18 49.92 16.98 15.81
CA ILE A 18 49.22 16.02 16.68
C ILE A 18 47.70 16.09 16.47
N ALA A 19 47.12 17.29 16.39
CA ALA A 19 45.68 17.46 16.17
C ALA A 19 45.23 16.88 14.83
N LEU A 20 45.98 17.13 13.74
CA LEU A 20 45.69 16.55 12.42
C LEU A 20 45.83 15.02 12.42
N SER A 21 46.82 14.49 13.15
CA SER A 21 47.02 13.03 13.28
C SER A 21 45.84 12.37 14.00
N ILE A 22 45.39 12.97 15.11
CA ILE A 22 44.22 12.50 15.87
C ILE A 22 42.94 12.64 15.03
N MET A 23 42.78 13.75 14.31
CA MET A 23 41.62 13.97 13.43
C MET A 23 41.56 12.93 12.31
N GLY A 24 42.70 12.59 11.69
CA GLY A 24 42.80 11.53 10.70
C GLY A 24 42.38 10.17 11.27
N LEU A 25 42.91 9.80 12.44
CA LEU A 25 42.56 8.55 13.13
C LEU A 25 41.07 8.46 13.50
N LEU A 26 40.47 9.56 13.94
CA LEU A 26 39.06 9.60 14.35
C LEU A 26 38.09 9.72 13.16
N SER A 27 38.52 10.26 12.02
CA SER A 27 37.64 10.52 10.88
C SER A 27 36.97 9.26 10.32
N VAL A 28 37.71 8.16 10.23
CA VAL A 28 37.23 6.88 9.67
C VAL A 28 36.07 6.28 10.50
N PRO A 29 36.22 6.04 11.81
CA PRO A 29 35.13 5.49 12.61
C PRO A 29 33.93 6.43 12.71
N ILE A 30 34.14 7.75 12.75
CA ILE A 30 33.05 8.74 12.77
C ILE A 30 32.25 8.67 11.47
N MET A 31 32.92 8.60 10.32
CA MET A 31 32.24 8.51 9.03
C MET A 31 31.45 7.20 8.88
N MET A 32 31.99 6.08 9.36
CA MET A 32 31.25 4.81 9.43
C MET A 32 29.99 4.92 10.29
N MET A 33 30.09 5.52 11.48
CA MET A 33 28.93 5.75 12.35
C MET A 33 27.88 6.63 11.68
N PHE A 34 28.29 7.70 11.00
CA PHE A 34 27.39 8.59 10.30
C PHE A 34 26.67 7.91 9.13
N MET A 35 27.38 7.13 8.32
CA MET A 35 26.77 6.34 7.24
C MET A 35 25.73 5.35 7.78
N ASN A 36 26.06 4.64 8.87
CA ASN A 36 25.12 3.71 9.49
C ASN A 36 23.89 4.42 10.04
N ALA A 37 24.06 5.57 10.69
CA ALA A 37 22.96 6.38 11.20
C ALA A 37 22.04 6.84 10.06
N GLN A 38 22.59 7.32 8.94
CA GLN A 38 21.80 7.69 7.76
C GLN A 38 21.06 6.49 7.17
N MET A 39 21.72 5.34 7.04
CA MET A 39 21.09 4.13 6.54
C MET A 39 19.91 3.71 7.44
N TYR A 40 20.09 3.81 8.76
CA TYR A 40 19.04 3.50 9.72
C TYR A 40 17.88 4.49 9.63
N ALA A 41 18.15 5.80 9.54
CA ALA A 41 17.14 6.83 9.33
C ALA A 41 16.29 6.52 8.09
N ARG A 42 16.92 6.26 6.93
CA ARG A 42 16.21 5.90 5.70
C ARG A 42 15.35 4.64 5.84
N LYS A 43 15.81 3.64 6.60
CA LYS A 43 15.03 2.42 6.88
C LYS A 43 13.81 2.74 7.73
N VAL A 44 13.97 3.58 8.75
CA VAL A 44 12.87 4.03 9.62
C VAL A 44 11.86 4.84 8.82
N ASP A 45 12.32 5.75 7.96
CA ASP A 45 11.46 6.55 7.09
C ASP A 45 10.66 5.67 6.14
N LYS A 46 11.34 4.72 5.45
CA LYS A 46 10.67 3.74 4.57
C LYS A 46 9.67 2.88 5.33
N GLN A 47 10.00 2.43 6.54
CA GLN A 47 9.07 1.65 7.35
C GLN A 47 7.87 2.48 7.81
N THR A 48 8.07 3.74 8.14
CA THR A 48 7.01 4.68 8.52
C THR A 48 6.06 4.91 7.34
N GLU A 49 6.60 5.09 6.14
CA GLU A 49 5.84 5.20 4.90
C GLU A 49 5.00 3.94 4.64
N ILE A 50 5.62 2.75 4.69
CA ILE A 50 4.92 1.47 4.51
C ILE A 50 3.80 1.29 5.54
N ASN A 51 4.03 1.67 6.80
CA ASN A 51 3.04 1.56 7.86
C ASN A 51 1.85 2.50 7.63
N ALA A 52 2.11 3.75 7.20
CA ALA A 52 1.06 4.70 6.86
C ALA A 52 0.19 4.18 5.71
N VAL A 53 0.82 3.71 4.62
CA VAL A 53 0.13 3.11 3.48
C VAL A 53 -0.66 1.87 3.89
N THR A 54 -0.09 1.02 4.74
CA THR A 54 -0.77 -0.19 5.23
C THR A 54 -2.06 0.14 5.96
N ARG A 55 -2.05 1.20 6.77
CA ARG A 55 -3.25 1.66 7.47
C ARG A 55 -4.32 2.13 6.49
N THR A 56 -3.96 2.95 5.52
CA THR A 56 -4.88 3.42 4.48
C THR A 56 -5.46 2.28 3.65
N VAL A 57 -4.64 1.35 3.17
CA VAL A 57 -5.14 0.21 2.39
C VAL A 57 -6.08 -0.65 3.24
N LYS A 58 -5.76 -0.87 4.53
CA LYS A 58 -6.68 -1.58 5.43
C LYS A 58 -8.04 -0.90 5.52
N GLU A 59 -8.05 0.41 5.66
CA GLU A 59 -9.27 1.22 5.75
C GLU A 59 -10.06 1.17 4.44
N LEU A 60 -9.41 1.41 3.30
CA LEU A 60 -10.01 1.30 1.96
C LEU A 60 -10.65 -0.06 1.72
N VAL A 61 -9.95 -1.16 2.02
CA VAL A 61 -10.48 -2.51 1.83
C VAL A 61 -11.64 -2.81 2.78
N SER A 62 -11.54 -2.36 4.04
CA SER A 62 -12.59 -2.60 5.03
C SER A 62 -13.87 -1.82 4.70
N GLU A 63 -13.73 -0.54 4.36
CA GLU A 63 -14.85 0.29 3.93
C GLU A 63 -15.42 -0.17 2.59
N GLY A 64 -14.55 -0.51 1.64
CA GLY A 64 -14.94 -1.04 0.34
C GLY A 64 -15.79 -2.30 0.49
N LEU A 65 -15.37 -3.25 1.33
CA LEU A 65 -16.14 -4.47 1.61
C LEU A 65 -17.47 -4.20 2.33
N ASN A 66 -17.53 -3.19 3.21
CA ASN A 66 -18.77 -2.84 3.91
C ASN A 66 -19.79 -2.16 2.99
N LYS A 67 -19.34 -1.16 2.23
CA LYS A 67 -20.17 -0.31 1.35
C LYS A 67 -20.35 -0.89 -0.06
N ASP A 68 -19.63 -1.96 -0.39
CA ASP A 68 -19.50 -2.49 -1.76
C ASP A 68 -19.01 -1.43 -2.76
N ALA A 69 -17.96 -0.70 -2.36
CA ALA A 69 -17.36 0.33 -3.22
C ALA A 69 -16.78 -0.31 -4.50
N PRO A 70 -16.74 0.44 -5.63
CA PRO A 70 -16.17 -0.07 -6.87
C PRO A 70 -14.67 -0.32 -6.72
N LEU A 71 -14.18 -1.31 -7.47
CA LEU A 71 -12.76 -1.63 -7.54
C LEU A 71 -12.04 -0.70 -8.54
N SER A 72 -11.11 0.12 -8.03
CA SER A 72 -10.31 1.01 -8.88
C SER A 72 -9.02 0.33 -9.36
N SER A 73 -8.96 0.01 -10.65
CA SER A 73 -7.74 -0.48 -11.30
C SER A 73 -6.61 0.56 -11.29
N LEU A 74 -5.37 0.09 -11.37
CA LEU A 74 -4.19 0.94 -11.54
C LEU A 74 -4.24 1.80 -12.82
N THR A 75 -4.85 1.27 -13.88
CA THR A 75 -4.99 1.88 -15.21
C THR A 75 -6.29 2.67 -15.38
N GLY A 76 -7.21 2.59 -14.41
CA GLY A 76 -8.57 3.13 -14.55
C GLY A 76 -9.50 2.26 -15.40
N GLU A 77 -9.06 1.05 -15.76
CA GLU A 77 -9.91 0.04 -16.40
C GLU A 77 -10.98 -0.47 -15.43
N ILE A 78 -12.12 -0.83 -16.00
CA ILE A 78 -13.22 -1.50 -15.28
C ILE A 78 -12.72 -2.89 -14.87
N ILE A 79 -12.87 -3.21 -13.59
CA ILE A 79 -12.56 -4.54 -13.07
C ILE A 79 -13.87 -5.32 -13.02
N ASP A 80 -13.88 -6.44 -13.73
CA ASP A 80 -14.94 -7.44 -13.70
C ASP A 80 -14.37 -8.75 -13.14
N ILE A 81 -14.90 -9.23 -12.01
CA ILE A 81 -14.43 -10.45 -11.35
C ILE A 81 -15.33 -11.64 -11.66
N ASP A 82 -16.62 -11.39 -11.96
CA ASP A 82 -17.60 -12.43 -12.25
C ASP A 82 -17.95 -12.58 -13.74
N GLY A 83 -17.35 -11.74 -14.59
CA GLY A 83 -17.35 -11.84 -16.04
C GLY A 83 -17.09 -13.26 -16.49
N GLU A 84 -18.10 -13.84 -17.11
CA GLU A 84 -18.02 -15.10 -17.83
C GLU A 84 -16.80 -15.03 -18.76
N ASP A 85 -15.91 -16.03 -18.68
CA ASP A 85 -14.91 -16.23 -19.71
C ASP A 85 -15.61 -16.11 -21.06
N ALA A 86 -15.25 -15.11 -21.85
CA ALA A 86 -15.71 -14.96 -23.22
C ALA A 86 -15.07 -16.07 -24.07
N GLU A 87 -15.49 -17.31 -23.85
CA GLU A 87 -15.31 -18.42 -24.77
C GLU A 87 -16.68 -18.83 -25.31
N ASP A 88 -16.83 -18.50 -26.59
CA ASP A 88 -17.75 -19.07 -27.57
C ASP A 88 -19.27 -18.81 -27.40
N GLY A 89 -19.79 -17.96 -28.30
CA GLY A 89 -21.06 -18.26 -28.96
C GLY A 89 -22.11 -17.16 -28.96
N GLU A 90 -22.23 -16.51 -30.11
CA GLU A 90 -23.48 -16.08 -30.76
C GLU A 90 -24.37 -15.03 -30.05
N ASP A 91 -24.46 -13.88 -30.73
CA ASP A 91 -25.64 -13.03 -30.86
C ASP A 91 -26.58 -12.99 -29.64
N SER A 92 -26.20 -12.19 -28.66
CA SER A 92 -27.17 -11.55 -27.77
C SER A 92 -26.90 -10.05 -27.82
N GLU A 93 -27.80 -9.33 -28.48
CA GLU A 93 -27.89 -7.86 -28.47
C GLU A 93 -27.97 -7.41 -27.00
N ALA A 94 -26.80 -7.10 -26.42
CA ALA A 94 -26.69 -6.59 -25.08
C ALA A 94 -27.01 -5.09 -25.11
N ASP A 95 -28.14 -4.78 -24.49
CA ASP A 95 -28.55 -3.46 -24.01
C ASP A 95 -27.32 -2.66 -23.52
N GLU A 96 -27.17 -1.41 -23.96
CA GLU A 96 -26.09 -0.48 -23.55
C GLU A 96 -26.28 -0.05 -22.07
N GLY A 97 -26.31 -1.02 -21.16
CA GLY A 97 -26.23 -0.79 -19.73
C GLY A 97 -24.81 -0.40 -19.37
N GLU A 98 -24.65 0.72 -18.67
CA GLU A 98 -23.38 1.17 -18.11
C GLU A 98 -22.62 -0.02 -17.50
N GLU A 99 -21.42 -0.33 -18.00
CA GLU A 99 -20.56 -1.36 -17.41
C GLU A 99 -20.21 -0.95 -15.97
N VAL A 100 -20.96 -1.49 -15.02
CA VAL A 100 -20.82 -1.12 -13.61
C VAL A 100 -19.59 -1.86 -13.08
N SER A 101 -18.54 -1.12 -12.72
CA SER A 101 -17.37 -1.71 -12.07
C SER A 101 -17.79 -2.55 -10.88
N ASP A 102 -17.20 -3.73 -10.84
CA ASP A 102 -17.48 -4.74 -9.86
C ASP A 102 -16.99 -4.28 -8.48
N GLY A 103 -17.78 -4.58 -7.45
CA GLY A 103 -17.57 -4.06 -6.09
C GLY A 103 -16.66 -4.97 -5.25
N PHE A 104 -16.13 -4.46 -4.13
CA PHE A 104 -15.30 -5.29 -3.23
C PHE A 104 -15.97 -6.60 -2.76
N LYS A 105 -17.31 -6.65 -2.62
CA LYS A 105 -18.01 -7.88 -2.24
C LYS A 105 -18.00 -8.92 -3.35
N SER A 106 -17.83 -8.52 -4.62
CA SER A 106 -17.79 -9.45 -5.75
C SER A 106 -16.65 -10.46 -5.62
N ILE A 107 -15.50 -10.03 -5.08
CA ILE A 107 -14.35 -10.89 -4.73
C ILE A 107 -14.79 -12.10 -3.91
N ILE A 108 -15.59 -11.85 -2.86
CA ILE A 108 -16.07 -12.89 -1.95
C ILE A 108 -17.20 -13.70 -2.59
N ARG A 109 -18.16 -13.04 -3.25
CA ARG A 109 -19.28 -13.70 -3.92
C ARG A 109 -18.79 -14.70 -4.97
N TYR A 110 -17.90 -14.26 -5.86
CA TYR A 110 -17.34 -15.08 -6.94
C TYR A 110 -16.50 -16.23 -6.39
N ALA A 111 -15.66 -15.98 -5.38
CA ALA A 111 -14.86 -17.02 -4.74
C ALA A 111 -15.73 -18.12 -4.09
N ILE A 112 -16.83 -17.74 -3.43
CA ILE A 112 -17.77 -18.71 -2.84
C ILE A 112 -18.54 -19.46 -3.93
N LYS A 113 -19.01 -18.77 -4.98
CA LYS A 113 -19.76 -19.36 -6.11
C LYS A 113 -18.91 -20.39 -6.87
N SER A 114 -17.67 -20.02 -7.19
CA SER A 114 -16.71 -20.89 -7.90
C SER A 114 -16.02 -21.90 -6.99
N ASN A 115 -16.09 -21.71 -5.66
CA ASN A 115 -15.31 -22.44 -4.67
C ASN A 115 -13.79 -22.41 -4.96
N THR A 116 -13.29 -21.26 -5.44
CA THR A 116 -11.87 -21.05 -5.77
C THR A 116 -11.28 -19.84 -5.04
N THR A 117 -9.95 -19.75 -5.00
CA THR A 117 -9.26 -18.56 -4.49
C THR A 117 -9.28 -17.47 -5.54
N VAL A 118 -9.75 -16.29 -5.17
CA VAL A 118 -9.83 -15.12 -6.05
C VAL A 118 -8.83 -14.08 -5.58
N THR A 119 -8.07 -13.51 -6.51
CA THR A 119 -7.14 -12.41 -6.25
C THR A 119 -7.40 -11.31 -7.25
N THR A 120 -7.61 -10.09 -6.75
CA THR A 120 -7.79 -8.92 -7.62
C THR A 120 -6.53 -8.62 -8.42
N PRO A 121 -6.65 -7.92 -9.56
CA PRO A 121 -5.51 -7.22 -10.14
C PRO A 121 -4.93 -6.18 -9.17
N TYR A 122 -3.85 -5.52 -9.59
CA TYR A 122 -3.25 -4.42 -8.83
C TYR A 122 -4.21 -3.23 -8.76
N LEU A 123 -4.66 -2.93 -7.54
CA LEU A 123 -5.60 -1.85 -7.24
C LEU A 123 -4.87 -0.55 -6.93
N LYS A 124 -5.51 0.56 -7.26
CA LYS A 124 -5.03 1.90 -6.95
C LYS A 124 -5.38 2.29 -5.52
N ILE A 125 -4.47 2.99 -4.84
CA ILE A 125 -4.73 3.60 -3.53
C ILE A 125 -5.30 5.00 -3.78
N GLU A 126 -6.63 5.11 -3.69
CA GLU A 126 -7.33 6.39 -3.80
C GLU A 126 -7.28 7.14 -2.47
N ASP A 127 -6.12 7.68 -2.14
CA ASP A 127 -6.04 8.55 -0.96
C ASP A 127 -5.04 9.69 -1.13
N SER A 128 -5.38 10.81 -0.51
CA SER A 128 -4.67 12.10 -0.58
C SER A 128 -3.64 12.24 0.54
N ILE A 129 -2.81 11.21 0.75
CA ILE A 129 -1.69 11.32 1.70
C ILE A 129 -0.62 12.20 1.04
N GLU A 130 -0.72 13.50 1.27
CA GLU A 130 0.30 14.48 0.89
C GLU A 130 1.42 14.45 1.92
N ASP A 131 2.60 13.96 1.54
CA ASP A 131 3.83 14.28 2.24
C ASP A 131 4.72 15.10 1.30
N SER A 132 5.03 16.33 1.73
CA SER A 132 6.11 17.15 1.16
C SER A 132 6.13 17.24 -0.38
N GLY A 133 4.94 17.35 -1.00
CA GLY A 133 4.77 17.53 -2.45
C GLY A 133 4.75 16.26 -3.30
N ASN A 134 4.75 15.07 -2.71
CA ASN A 134 4.65 13.80 -3.43
C ASN A 134 3.64 12.86 -2.75
N LYS A 135 2.60 12.41 -3.46
CA LYS A 135 1.58 11.53 -2.88
C LYS A 135 2.21 10.16 -2.62
N ILE A 136 2.36 9.80 -1.34
CA ILE A 136 2.94 8.51 -0.92
C ILE A 136 2.14 7.34 -1.55
N SER A 137 0.83 7.51 -1.70
CA SER A 137 -0.08 6.54 -2.33
C SER A 137 0.30 6.19 -3.77
N ASP A 138 0.96 7.08 -4.53
CA ASP A 138 1.30 6.83 -5.93
C ASP A 138 2.44 5.82 -6.11
N LYS A 139 3.29 5.64 -5.09
CA LYS A 139 4.43 4.71 -5.12
C LYS A 139 4.04 3.26 -4.85
N TYR A 140 2.83 3.02 -4.34
CA TYR A 140 2.39 1.72 -3.90
C TYR A 140 1.11 1.29 -4.61
N THR A 141 0.88 -0.02 -4.64
CA THR A 141 -0.34 -0.65 -5.11
C THR A 141 -0.64 -1.86 -4.23
N TYR A 142 -1.86 -2.38 -4.28
CA TYR A 142 -2.23 -3.54 -3.48
C TYR A 142 -3.09 -4.53 -4.25
N THR A 143 -3.19 -5.73 -3.71
CA THR A 143 -4.10 -6.78 -4.18
C THR A 143 -4.89 -7.29 -2.99
N VAL A 144 -6.11 -7.75 -3.24
CA VAL A 144 -6.97 -8.39 -2.25
C VAL A 144 -7.21 -9.84 -2.69
N THR A 145 -6.99 -10.78 -1.79
CA THR A 145 -7.20 -12.21 -2.02
C THR A 145 -8.22 -12.75 -1.03
N TYR A 146 -9.17 -13.53 -1.51
CA TYR A 146 -10.08 -14.32 -0.69
C TYR A 146 -10.02 -15.81 -1.08
N ASP A 147 -9.85 -16.67 -0.08
CA ASP A 147 -9.81 -18.13 -0.22
C ASP A 147 -10.93 -18.71 0.67
N PRO A 148 -12.01 -19.27 0.10
CA PRO A 148 -13.15 -19.74 0.89
C PRO A 148 -12.78 -20.90 1.82
N ALA A 149 -11.75 -21.70 1.49
CA ALA A 149 -11.34 -22.83 2.30
C ALA A 149 -10.49 -22.42 3.52
N LYS A 150 -9.72 -21.33 3.40
CA LYS A 150 -8.80 -20.88 4.47
C LYS A 150 -9.32 -19.69 5.27
N TYR A 151 -10.16 -18.86 4.66
CA TYR A 151 -10.48 -17.54 5.18
C TYR A 151 -11.94 -17.36 5.61
N TYR A 152 -12.78 -18.36 5.40
CA TYR A 152 -14.10 -18.45 6.00
C TYR A 152 -14.03 -19.14 7.37
N ASP A 153 -14.71 -18.58 8.39
CA ASP A 153 -14.88 -19.21 9.70
C ASP A 153 -16.37 -19.38 9.98
N SER A 154 -16.82 -20.63 10.05
CA SER A 154 -18.23 -20.97 10.27
C SER A 154 -18.74 -20.57 11.66
N ASN A 155 -17.84 -20.34 12.63
CA ASN A 155 -18.23 -19.88 13.97
C ASN A 155 -18.63 -18.40 13.99
N TYR A 156 -18.19 -17.61 12.99
CA TYR A 156 -18.43 -16.17 12.91
C TYR A 156 -19.19 -15.82 11.64
N LYS A 157 -20.51 -16.03 11.68
CA LYS A 157 -21.40 -15.72 10.55
C LYS A 157 -21.26 -14.23 10.16
N GLY A 158 -21.12 -13.98 8.85
CA GLY A 158 -20.97 -12.63 8.30
C GLY A 158 -19.55 -12.07 8.41
N VAL A 159 -18.61 -12.76 9.07
CA VAL A 159 -17.20 -12.32 9.13
C VAL A 159 -16.40 -13.02 8.05
N TYR A 160 -15.77 -12.23 7.19
CA TYR A 160 -14.93 -12.69 6.11
C TYR A 160 -13.50 -12.22 6.33
N ASN A 161 -12.53 -13.12 6.21
CA ASN A 161 -11.14 -12.74 6.26
C ASN A 161 -10.60 -12.54 4.85
N VAL A 162 -9.90 -11.45 4.59
CA VAL A 162 -9.22 -11.19 3.32
C VAL A 162 -7.73 -11.01 3.56
N LEU A 163 -6.93 -11.40 2.57
CA LEU A 163 -5.50 -11.17 2.57
C LEU A 163 -5.20 -9.97 1.67
N ILE A 164 -4.57 -8.95 2.23
CA ILE A 164 -4.10 -7.78 1.52
C ILE A 164 -2.59 -7.90 1.35
N LYS A 165 -2.09 -7.71 0.13
CA LYS A 165 -0.66 -7.60 -0.16
C LYS A 165 -0.37 -6.25 -0.77
N ILE A 166 0.65 -5.57 -0.25
CA ILE A 166 1.07 -4.23 -0.68
C ILE A 166 2.40 -4.35 -1.40
N TYR A 167 2.51 -3.66 -2.53
CA TYR A 167 3.66 -3.72 -3.43
C TYR A 167 4.17 -2.32 -3.74
N GLU A 168 5.48 -2.21 -3.89
CA GLU A 168 6.11 -1.02 -4.47
C GLU A 168 5.92 -1.07 -6.00
N LYS A 169 5.35 -0.02 -6.59
CA LYS A 169 4.81 -0.01 -7.96
C LYS A 169 5.90 -0.19 -9.02
N GLU A 170 7.08 0.43 -8.80
CA GLU A 170 8.22 0.34 -9.71
C GLU A 170 8.90 -1.03 -9.68
N SER A 171 9.18 -1.54 -8.48
CA SER A 171 9.96 -2.77 -8.31
C SER A 171 9.10 -4.03 -8.30
N LYS A 172 7.78 -3.88 -8.14
CA LYS A 172 6.80 -4.96 -7.89
C LYS A 172 7.15 -5.85 -6.70
N ASN A 173 8.03 -5.39 -5.82
CA ASN A 173 8.38 -6.11 -4.61
C ASN A 173 7.26 -5.97 -3.58
N LYS A 174 6.88 -7.10 -2.97
CA LYS A 174 5.96 -7.09 -1.84
C LYS A 174 6.63 -6.41 -0.65
N VAL A 175 6.04 -5.32 -0.18
CA VAL A 175 6.56 -4.53 0.95
C VAL A 175 5.84 -4.86 2.25
N ASN A 176 4.59 -5.31 2.17
CA ASN A 176 3.84 -5.76 3.35
C ASN A 176 2.71 -6.73 2.98
N GLU A 177 2.23 -7.46 3.98
CA GLU A 177 1.09 -8.38 3.88
C GLU A 177 0.31 -8.37 5.20
N LEU A 178 -1.01 -8.29 5.12
CA LEU A 178 -1.88 -8.30 6.28
C LEU A 178 -3.17 -9.06 6.02
N LYS A 179 -3.64 -9.79 7.03
CA LYS A 179 -4.96 -10.42 7.06
C LYS A 179 -5.93 -9.49 7.78
N VAL A 180 -7.05 -9.19 7.15
CA VAL A 180 -8.10 -8.31 7.69
C VAL A 180 -9.39 -9.08 7.79
N SER A 181 -10.06 -8.98 8.94
CA SER A 181 -11.40 -9.54 9.15
C SER A 181 -12.41 -8.42 8.99
N VAL A 182 -13.40 -8.61 8.13
CA VAL A 182 -14.46 -7.64 7.87
C VAL A 182 -15.81 -8.32 8.12
N TYR A 183 -16.65 -7.68 8.93
CA TYR A 183 -18.02 -8.11 9.14
C TYR A 183 -18.92 -7.47 8.08
N ILE A 184 -19.60 -8.29 7.30
CA ILE A 184 -20.46 -7.89 6.20
C ILE A 184 -21.89 -8.31 6.54
N ASP A 185 -22.75 -7.33 6.85
CA ASP A 185 -24.16 -7.56 7.23
C ASP A 185 -24.95 -8.29 6.14
N ASN A 186 -24.77 -7.88 4.88
CA ASN A 186 -25.39 -8.53 3.74
C ASN A 186 -24.42 -8.57 2.54
N LEU A 187 -23.96 -9.78 2.23
CA LEU A 187 -23.04 -10.05 1.12
C LEU A 187 -23.72 -9.89 -0.25
N TYR A 188 -25.04 -10.14 -0.31
CA TYR A 188 -25.85 -10.11 -1.54
C TYR A 188 -26.78 -8.89 -1.61
N ALA A 189 -26.57 -7.88 -0.76
CA ALA A 189 -27.29 -6.62 -0.93
C ALA A 189 -26.86 -5.99 -2.26
N GLU A 190 -27.83 -5.73 -3.13
CA GLU A 190 -27.63 -4.96 -4.35
C GLU A 190 -27.18 -3.54 -4.02
N LYS A 191 -26.42 -2.96 -4.96
CA LYS A 191 -25.94 -1.58 -4.91
C LYS A 191 -27.17 -0.68 -4.72
N LYS A 192 -27.25 0.05 -3.60
CA LYS A 192 -28.15 1.21 -3.55
C LYS A 192 -27.56 2.23 -4.51
N THR A 193 -28.13 2.33 -5.70
CA THR A 193 -27.97 3.51 -6.53
C THR A 193 -28.59 4.66 -5.75
N ASP A 194 -27.75 5.55 -5.22
CA ASP A 194 -28.21 6.85 -4.75
C ASP A 194 -28.62 7.66 -6.00
N SER A 195 -29.80 7.36 -6.53
CA SER A 195 -30.52 8.30 -7.37
C SER A 195 -31.10 9.37 -6.46
N GLU A 196 -30.29 10.34 -6.07
CA GLU A 196 -30.78 11.58 -5.46
C GLU A 196 -31.45 12.42 -6.56
N ASP A 197 -32.77 12.29 -6.61
CA ASP A 197 -33.76 13.35 -6.78
C ASP A 197 -33.35 14.55 -7.66
N SER A 198 -33.65 14.41 -8.95
CA SER A 198 -34.09 15.54 -9.75
C SER A 198 -35.56 15.85 -9.41
N GLU A 199 -35.82 16.65 -8.38
CA GLU A 199 -37.10 17.34 -8.24
C GLU A 199 -36.92 18.82 -7.81
N SER A 200 -37.37 19.69 -8.72
CA SER A 200 -37.95 21.03 -8.52
C SER A 200 -37.11 22.17 -7.93
N ASP A 201 -36.75 23.15 -8.76
CA ASP A 201 -37.56 24.37 -8.95
C ASP A 201 -37.21 25.09 -10.28
#